data_AF-A0A2V5EFN5-F1
#
_entry.id   AF-A0A2V5EFN5-F1
#
_cell.length_a   1.000
_cell.length_b   1.000
_cell.length_c   1.000
_cell.angle_alpha   90.00
_cell.angle_beta   90.00
_cell.angle_gamma   90.00
#
_symmetry.space_group_name_H-M   'P 1'
#
loop_
_entity.id
_entity.type
_entity.pdbx_description
1 polymer ?
#
loop_
_entity_poly.entity_id
_entity_poly.type
_entity_poly.pdbx_seq_one_letter_code
_entity_poly.pdbx_strand_id
1 'polypeptide(L)'
;MNRTWTSLLTASLMSLTLHAHAATLLVGSYTDGASQGIYRYQFDDKAGHIDPAPLQVVKSVSPSWLVLSADQRQLFAVNETPQGHASSFSISTKGEIKPLNQVASQGDEPTHASLSRDQRFLFVANYAVNPDPGGSLVVIPVAKDGKLKPVVQQARHKPSGVNPERQAGAHVHSLVLSPDGRHLYASDLGADKVFIYRYDGASADHPLTPAIPASVALPPGSGPRHLLFDAKGQHAYLTLEMSAEVVVFDVQDGNLVERQRLPLTERHEAAAKAAGALHLSADGRFLYVSNRGTANEIVVFSVGKQDGQLTFLQRRSVEGDHPREFALDPSDNFLLVANQKSNQIVVIRRDPRSGKLLETVQTLKQDAPSDLKFIE
;
A
#
# COMPACT_ATOMS: atom_id res chain seq x y z
N MET A 1 -76.39 -23.89 -13.85
CA MET A 1 -74.99 -24.16 -14.24
C MET A 1 -74.12 -22.98 -13.82
N ASN A 2 -73.60 -22.98 -12.59
CA ASN A 2 -72.62 -21.96 -12.13
C ASN A 2 -71.33 -22.69 -11.75
N ARG A 3 -70.30 -22.55 -12.59
CA ARG A 3 -68.93 -23.01 -12.31
C ARG A 3 -68.10 -21.81 -11.84
N THR A 4 -67.85 -21.73 -10.55
CA THR A 4 -66.81 -20.87 -9.98
C THR A 4 -65.45 -21.53 -10.16
N TRP A 5 -64.56 -20.90 -10.91
CA TRP A 5 -63.16 -21.32 -11.04
C TRP A 5 -62.35 -20.65 -9.93
N THR A 6 -61.73 -21.44 -9.07
CA THR A 6 -60.72 -21.02 -8.10
C THR A 6 -59.36 -20.98 -8.80
N SER A 7 -58.80 -19.79 -8.99
CA SER A 7 -57.42 -19.62 -9.45
C SER A 7 -56.47 -19.74 -8.25
N LEU A 8 -55.69 -20.81 -8.21
CA LEU A 8 -54.54 -20.96 -7.32
C LEU A 8 -53.37 -20.14 -7.89
N LEU A 9 -52.97 -19.07 -7.19
CA LEU A 9 -51.68 -18.42 -7.40
C LEU A 9 -50.61 -19.26 -6.66
N THR A 10 -49.79 -19.99 -7.41
CA THR A 10 -48.54 -20.54 -6.90
C THR A 10 -47.47 -19.45 -6.94
N ALA A 11 -47.17 -18.85 -5.79
CA ALA A 11 -46.02 -17.98 -5.62
C ALA A 11 -44.74 -18.84 -5.60
N SER A 12 -43.96 -18.76 -6.68
CA SER A 12 -42.63 -19.37 -6.75
C SER A 12 -41.65 -18.52 -5.94
N LEU A 13 -41.28 -18.98 -4.75
CA LEU A 13 -40.17 -18.44 -3.98
C LEU A 13 -38.86 -18.76 -4.71
N MET A 14 -38.36 -17.82 -5.50
CA MET A 14 -36.95 -17.83 -5.93
C MET A 14 -36.09 -17.59 -4.70
N SER A 15 -35.48 -18.65 -4.18
CA SER A 15 -34.38 -18.56 -3.22
C SER A 15 -33.17 -17.94 -3.91
N LEU A 16 -32.99 -16.63 -3.71
CA LEU A 16 -31.71 -15.96 -3.94
C LEU A 16 -30.71 -16.50 -2.94
N THR A 17 -29.93 -17.50 -3.34
CA THR A 17 -28.70 -17.86 -2.63
C THR A 17 -27.69 -16.74 -2.87
N LEU A 18 -27.66 -15.77 -1.96
CA LEU A 18 -26.50 -14.91 -1.78
C LEU A 18 -25.31 -15.83 -1.46
N HIS A 19 -24.55 -16.20 -2.49
CA HIS A 19 -23.22 -16.73 -2.29
C HIS A 19 -22.40 -15.57 -1.74
N ALA A 20 -22.23 -15.55 -0.41
CA ALA A 20 -21.22 -14.74 0.23
C ALA A 20 -19.89 -15.07 -0.46
N HIS A 21 -19.39 -14.15 -1.29
CA HIS A 21 -18.04 -14.26 -1.81
C HIS A 21 -17.12 -14.02 -0.62
N ALA A 22 -16.62 -15.10 -0.04
CA ALA A 22 -15.61 -14.99 1.00
C ALA A 22 -14.37 -14.36 0.35
N ALA A 23 -13.95 -13.20 0.85
CA ALA A 23 -12.87 -12.42 0.25
C ALA A 23 -11.54 -13.18 0.30
N THR A 24 -10.67 -12.97 -0.70
CA THR A 24 -9.34 -13.59 -0.72
C THR A 24 -8.30 -12.56 -0.30
N LEU A 25 -7.45 -12.91 0.66
CA LEU A 25 -6.33 -12.10 1.11
C LEU A 25 -5.01 -12.59 0.49
N LEU A 26 -4.27 -11.68 -0.14
CA LEU A 26 -2.87 -11.86 -0.49
C LEU A 26 -1.97 -11.29 0.60
N VAL A 27 -0.87 -11.99 0.86
CA VAL A 27 0.17 -11.58 1.81
C VAL A 27 1.52 -11.61 1.12
N GLY A 28 2.16 -10.45 1.02
CA GLY A 28 3.58 -10.29 0.67
C GLY A 28 4.47 -10.47 1.89
N SER A 29 5.73 -10.84 1.69
CA SER A 29 6.65 -11.11 2.81
C SER A 29 8.11 -11.00 2.43
N TYR A 30 8.98 -10.89 3.44
CA TYR A 30 10.42 -11.13 3.29
C TYR A 30 10.72 -12.63 3.43
N THR A 31 11.71 -13.13 2.68
CA THR A 31 12.03 -14.57 2.64
C THR A 31 13.42 -14.92 3.18
N ASP A 32 14.04 -14.04 3.96
CA ASP A 32 15.28 -14.37 4.69
C ASP A 32 15.02 -15.38 5.83
N GLY A 33 13.76 -15.49 6.26
CA GLY A 33 13.27 -16.44 7.26
C GLY A 33 12.64 -17.70 6.68
N ALA A 34 11.53 -18.13 7.28
CA ALA A 34 10.79 -19.34 6.88
C ALA A 34 9.74 -19.08 5.78
N SER A 35 9.43 -17.82 5.49
CA SER A 35 8.50 -17.46 4.43
C SER A 35 8.95 -17.99 3.06
N GLN A 36 8.00 -18.44 2.26
CA GLN A 36 8.25 -18.94 0.90
C GLN A 36 7.97 -17.89 -0.19
N GLY A 37 7.31 -16.78 0.14
CA GLY A 37 6.97 -15.73 -0.83
C GLY A 37 5.56 -15.17 -0.63
N ILE A 38 4.69 -15.35 -1.62
CA ILE A 38 3.33 -14.80 -1.60
C ILE A 38 2.34 -15.86 -1.11
N TYR A 39 1.51 -15.52 -0.15
CA TYR A 39 0.47 -16.41 0.37
C TYR A 39 -0.91 -15.90 -0.04
N ARG A 40 -1.80 -16.84 -0.35
CA ARG A 40 -3.20 -16.56 -0.65
C ARG A 40 -4.07 -17.27 0.38
N TYR A 41 -4.87 -16.51 1.10
CA TYR A 41 -5.73 -16.99 2.18
C TYR A 41 -7.20 -16.72 1.91
N GLN A 42 -8.04 -17.55 2.49
CA GLN A 42 -9.47 -17.26 2.61
C GLN A 42 -9.69 -16.32 3.80
N PHE A 43 -10.50 -15.28 3.63
CA PHE A 43 -10.94 -14.40 4.70
C PHE A 43 -12.47 -14.47 4.87
N ASP A 44 -12.93 -14.63 6.11
CA ASP A 44 -14.32 -14.52 6.53
C ASP A 44 -14.57 -13.06 6.96
N ASP A 45 -15.29 -12.32 6.13
CA ASP A 45 -15.62 -10.90 6.31
C ASP A 45 -16.69 -10.64 7.37
N LYS A 46 -17.34 -11.68 7.90
CA LYS A 46 -18.30 -11.57 9.01
C LYS A 46 -17.61 -11.79 10.34
N ALA A 47 -16.76 -12.81 10.42
CA ALA A 47 -16.04 -13.15 11.64
C ALA A 47 -14.75 -12.33 11.82
N GLY A 48 -14.17 -11.84 10.72
CA GLY A 48 -12.85 -11.22 10.70
C GLY A 48 -11.73 -12.25 10.85
N HIS A 49 -11.91 -13.45 10.28
CA HIS A 49 -10.97 -14.56 10.44
C HIS A 49 -10.33 -14.95 9.11
N ILE A 50 -9.01 -15.09 9.12
CA ILE A 50 -8.20 -15.68 8.06
C ILE A 50 -8.13 -17.18 8.32
N ASP A 51 -8.46 -18.02 7.33
CA ASP A 51 -8.23 -19.46 7.43
C ASP A 51 -6.71 -19.72 7.54
N PRO A 52 -6.22 -20.41 8.59
CA PRO A 52 -4.78 -20.66 8.73
C PRO A 52 -4.19 -21.54 7.63
N ALA A 53 -5.01 -22.30 6.89
CA ALA A 53 -4.58 -23.06 5.73
C ALA A 53 -4.58 -22.16 4.48
N PRO A 54 -3.40 -21.84 3.90
CA PRO A 54 -3.36 -21.04 2.69
C PRO A 54 -4.00 -21.80 1.53
N LEU A 55 -4.84 -21.10 0.76
CA LEU A 55 -5.38 -21.57 -0.52
C LEU A 55 -4.27 -21.76 -1.56
N GLN A 56 -3.16 -21.04 -1.43
CA GLN A 56 -1.98 -21.17 -2.27
C GLN A 56 -0.75 -20.55 -1.60
N VAL A 57 0.42 -21.12 -1.85
CA VAL A 57 1.73 -20.52 -1.58
C VAL A 57 2.49 -20.41 -2.88
N VAL A 58 2.88 -19.19 -3.28
CA VAL A 58 3.62 -18.90 -4.50
C VAL A 58 5.07 -18.59 -4.12
N LYS A 59 5.99 -19.43 -4.57
CA LYS A 59 7.42 -19.24 -4.31
C LYS A 59 7.91 -17.98 -5.02
N SER A 60 8.44 -17.05 -4.26
CA SER A 60 9.04 -15.79 -4.75
C SER A 60 9.98 -15.25 -3.69
N VAL A 61 11.13 -14.70 -4.09
CA VAL A 61 12.11 -14.14 -3.14
C VAL A 61 11.69 -12.74 -2.70
N SER A 62 11.54 -12.53 -1.41
CA SER A 62 11.16 -11.26 -0.75
C SER A 62 10.13 -10.40 -1.51
N PRO A 63 8.95 -10.94 -1.90
CA PRO A 63 7.87 -10.18 -2.54
C PRO A 63 7.24 -9.18 -1.55
N SER A 64 7.94 -8.09 -1.26
CA SER A 64 7.64 -7.26 -0.09
C SER A 64 6.46 -6.29 -0.29
N TRP A 65 6.14 -5.97 -1.55
CA TRP A 65 5.04 -5.10 -1.97
C TRP A 65 4.33 -5.70 -3.18
N LEU A 66 3.00 -5.71 -3.15
CA LEU A 66 2.12 -6.30 -4.16
C LEU A 66 1.28 -5.22 -4.86
N VAL A 67 1.11 -5.35 -6.17
CA VAL A 67 0.27 -4.47 -6.99
C VAL A 67 -0.64 -5.30 -7.88
N LEU A 68 -1.95 -5.10 -7.76
CA LEU A 68 -2.93 -5.74 -8.64
C LEU A 68 -3.20 -4.86 -9.87
N SER A 69 -3.40 -5.48 -11.03
CA SER A 69 -4.00 -4.77 -12.16
C SER A 69 -5.45 -4.39 -11.86
N ALA A 70 -5.97 -3.38 -12.56
CA ALA A 70 -7.34 -2.89 -12.35
C ALA A 70 -8.42 -3.97 -12.52
N ASP A 71 -8.20 -4.96 -13.38
CA ASP A 71 -9.09 -6.11 -13.59
C ASP A 71 -8.80 -7.31 -12.68
N GLN A 72 -7.81 -7.18 -11.78
CA GLN A 72 -7.33 -8.22 -10.87
C GLN A 72 -6.97 -9.54 -11.58
N ARG A 73 -6.47 -9.44 -12.83
CA ARG A 73 -5.96 -10.59 -13.61
C ARG A 73 -4.45 -10.68 -13.63
N GLN A 74 -3.75 -9.64 -13.20
CA GLN A 74 -2.30 -9.62 -13.07
C GLN A 74 -1.93 -9.17 -11.65
N LEU A 75 -0.89 -9.79 -11.13
CA LEU A 75 -0.23 -9.41 -9.88
C LEU A 75 1.21 -9.07 -10.21
N PHE A 76 1.67 -7.95 -9.69
CA PHE A 76 3.08 -7.57 -9.72
C PHE A 76 3.60 -7.56 -8.29
N ALA A 77 4.87 -7.92 -8.13
CA ALA A 77 5.56 -7.82 -6.85
C ALA A 77 6.93 -7.20 -7.07
N VAL A 78 7.35 -6.34 -6.15
CA VAL A 78 8.78 -6.00 -6.01
C VAL A 78 9.46 -7.10 -5.20
N ASN A 79 10.68 -7.46 -5.60
CA ASN A 79 11.52 -8.41 -4.88
C ASN A 79 12.62 -7.62 -4.18
N GLU A 80 12.41 -7.35 -2.90
CA GLU A 80 13.25 -6.46 -2.09
C GLU A 80 14.51 -7.20 -1.62
N THR A 81 15.45 -7.35 -2.54
CA THR A 81 16.78 -7.92 -2.30
C THR A 81 17.86 -6.93 -2.73
N PRO A 82 19.13 -7.12 -2.33
CA PRO A 82 20.22 -6.25 -2.78
C PRO A 82 20.36 -6.14 -4.30
N GLN A 83 19.96 -7.16 -5.07
CA GLN A 83 20.00 -7.11 -6.55
C GLN A 83 18.75 -6.49 -7.18
N GLY A 84 17.65 -6.40 -6.42
CA GLY A 84 16.38 -5.77 -6.78
C GLY A 84 15.71 -6.25 -8.08
N HIS A 85 14.54 -6.88 -7.95
CA HIS A 85 13.76 -7.31 -9.11
C HIS A 85 12.29 -6.88 -9.03
N ALA A 86 11.59 -6.98 -10.15
CA ALA A 86 10.13 -6.96 -10.20
C ALA A 86 9.65 -8.24 -10.88
N SER A 87 8.66 -8.90 -10.27
CA SER A 87 8.02 -10.12 -10.76
C SER A 87 6.60 -9.83 -11.21
N SER A 88 6.14 -10.56 -12.23
CA SER A 88 4.75 -10.56 -12.69
C SER A 88 4.16 -11.96 -12.65
N PHE A 89 2.87 -12.03 -12.34
CA PHE A 89 2.09 -13.25 -12.20
C PHE A 89 0.70 -13.04 -12.81
N SER A 90 0.15 -14.07 -13.44
CA SER A 90 -1.25 -14.11 -13.86
C SER A 90 -2.14 -14.61 -12.73
N ILE A 91 -3.35 -14.07 -12.62
CA ILE A 91 -4.39 -14.51 -11.70
C ILE A 91 -5.55 -15.10 -12.50
N SER A 92 -5.84 -16.38 -12.28
CA SER A 92 -6.97 -17.06 -12.94
C SER A 92 -8.33 -16.58 -12.42
N THR A 93 -9.42 -17.02 -13.07
CA THR A 93 -10.80 -16.77 -12.60
C THR A 93 -11.12 -17.38 -11.24
N LYS A 94 -10.33 -18.36 -10.77
CA LYS A 94 -10.43 -18.95 -9.43
C LYS A 94 -9.43 -18.33 -8.45
N GLY A 95 -8.78 -17.24 -8.83
CA GLY A 95 -7.75 -16.55 -8.06
C GLY A 95 -6.38 -17.25 -8.01
N GLU A 96 -6.19 -18.39 -8.69
CA GLU A 96 -4.90 -19.09 -8.69
C GLU A 96 -3.83 -18.23 -9.37
N ILE A 97 -2.70 -18.03 -8.69
CA ILE A 97 -1.60 -17.18 -9.12
C ILE A 97 -0.52 -18.04 -9.80
N LYS A 98 -0.06 -17.64 -10.98
CA LYS A 98 1.02 -18.32 -11.71
C LYS A 98 2.09 -17.33 -12.16
N PRO A 99 3.38 -17.61 -11.94
CA PRO A 99 4.45 -16.72 -12.38
C PRO A 99 4.47 -16.57 -13.91
N LEU A 100 4.70 -15.36 -14.39
CA LEU A 100 4.86 -15.03 -15.80
C LEU A 100 6.32 -14.77 -16.16
N ASN A 101 6.93 -13.77 -15.53
CA ASN A 101 8.34 -13.47 -15.66
C ASN A 101 8.85 -12.58 -14.52
N GLN A 102 10.17 -12.38 -14.49
CA GLN A 102 10.87 -11.47 -13.58
C GLN A 102 11.88 -10.66 -14.38
N VAL A 103 12.07 -9.39 -14.00
CA VAL A 103 13.05 -8.48 -14.60
C VAL A 103 13.84 -7.77 -13.51
N ALA A 104 15.10 -7.42 -13.80
CA ALA A 104 15.89 -6.58 -12.92
C ALA A 104 15.29 -5.17 -12.84
N SER A 105 15.21 -4.62 -11.62
CA SER A 105 14.73 -3.26 -11.37
C SER A 105 15.80 -2.19 -11.62
N GLN A 106 17.03 -2.60 -11.93
CA GLN A 106 18.20 -1.71 -12.12
C GLN A 106 18.50 -0.80 -10.91
N GLY A 107 18.14 -1.26 -9.72
CA GLY A 107 18.51 -0.68 -8.44
C GLY A 107 18.31 -1.67 -7.31
N ASP A 108 18.74 -1.30 -6.12
CA ASP A 108 18.78 -2.20 -4.97
C ASP A 108 17.50 -2.03 -4.14
N GLU A 109 17.03 -3.13 -3.54
CA GLU A 109 15.90 -3.18 -2.60
C GLU A 109 14.66 -2.38 -3.05
N PRO A 110 14.00 -2.77 -4.17
CA PRO A 110 12.73 -2.18 -4.56
C PRO A 110 11.68 -2.46 -3.49
N THR A 111 11.08 -1.41 -2.93
CA THR A 111 10.21 -1.51 -1.74
C THR A 111 8.76 -1.11 -1.99
N HIS A 112 8.48 -0.50 -3.14
CA HIS A 112 7.13 -0.07 -3.51
C HIS A 112 6.97 -0.04 -5.03
N ALA A 113 5.76 -0.27 -5.51
CA ALA A 113 5.41 -0.06 -6.90
C ALA A 113 3.97 0.42 -7.08
N SER A 114 3.68 1.06 -8.22
CA SER A 114 2.32 1.39 -8.65
C SER A 114 2.20 1.29 -10.17
N LEU A 115 0.98 1.06 -10.65
CA LEU A 115 0.69 1.01 -12.08
C LEU A 115 0.28 2.39 -12.59
N SER A 116 0.74 2.71 -13.79
CA SER A 116 0.14 3.76 -14.63
C SER A 116 -1.36 3.53 -14.81
N ARG A 117 -2.12 4.62 -14.97
CA ARG A 117 -3.59 4.57 -15.10
C ARG A 117 -4.06 3.71 -16.28
N ASP A 118 -3.30 3.71 -17.37
CA ASP A 118 -3.55 2.91 -18.57
C ASP A 118 -2.91 1.51 -18.53
N GLN A 119 -2.36 1.10 -17.38
CA GLN A 119 -1.81 -0.22 -17.10
C GLN A 119 -0.61 -0.60 -17.99
N ARG A 120 0.02 0.37 -18.66
CA ARG A 120 1.14 0.11 -19.61
C ARG A 120 2.51 0.12 -18.96
N PHE A 121 2.63 0.68 -17.77
CA PHE A 121 3.86 0.79 -17.01
C PHE A 121 3.64 0.48 -15.53
N LEU A 122 4.62 -0.20 -14.95
CA LEU A 122 4.85 -0.36 -13.52
C LEU A 122 5.97 0.61 -13.12
N PHE A 123 5.67 1.52 -12.20
CA PHE A 123 6.64 2.42 -11.58
C PHE A 123 7.18 1.72 -10.33
N VAL A 124 8.51 1.59 -10.20
CA VAL A 124 9.15 0.88 -9.08
C VAL A 124 10.11 1.80 -8.33
N ALA A 125 9.96 1.81 -7.00
CA ALA A 125 10.75 2.58 -6.05
C ALA A 125 11.89 1.70 -5.52
N ASN A 126 13.12 1.94 -5.99
CA ASN A 126 14.33 1.32 -5.46
C ASN A 126 14.79 2.13 -4.24
N TYR A 127 14.77 1.51 -3.05
CA TYR A 127 15.14 2.19 -1.81
C TYR A 127 16.67 2.32 -1.68
N ALA A 128 17.40 1.23 -1.97
CA ALA A 128 18.85 1.11 -1.85
C ALA A 128 19.42 1.55 -0.49
N VAL A 129 19.66 0.62 0.44
CA VAL A 129 20.28 0.90 1.75
C VAL A 129 21.68 1.51 1.58
N ASN A 130 22.41 1.09 0.55
CA ASN A 130 23.71 1.68 0.21
C ASN A 130 23.54 3.10 -0.39
N PRO A 131 24.29 4.10 0.11
CA PRO A 131 24.09 5.49 -0.30
C PRO A 131 24.60 5.81 -1.72
N ASP A 132 25.44 4.94 -2.29
CA ASP A 132 26.01 5.09 -3.64
C ASP A 132 25.80 3.80 -4.44
N PRO A 133 25.06 3.82 -5.56
CA PRO A 133 24.47 4.99 -6.23
C PRO A 133 23.18 5.51 -5.59
N GLY A 134 22.74 4.92 -4.47
CA GLY A 134 21.51 5.28 -3.77
C GLY A 134 20.24 4.80 -4.48
N GLY A 135 19.11 5.23 -3.96
CA GLY A 135 17.77 4.90 -4.42
C GLY A 135 17.44 5.53 -5.77
N SER A 136 16.43 4.98 -6.44
CA SER A 136 15.97 5.44 -7.74
C SER A 136 14.50 5.15 -7.99
N LEU A 137 13.91 5.93 -8.87
CA LEU A 137 12.65 5.61 -9.55
C LEU A 137 12.99 4.90 -10.85
N VAL A 138 12.32 3.79 -11.17
CA VAL A 138 12.38 3.18 -12.50
C VAL A 138 11.01 2.95 -13.11
N VAL A 139 10.96 2.92 -14.44
CA VAL A 139 9.75 2.65 -15.21
C VAL A 139 9.92 1.38 -16.03
N ILE A 140 9.02 0.43 -15.79
CA ILE A 140 9.03 -0.90 -16.39
C ILE A 140 7.77 -1.05 -17.25
N PRO A 141 7.87 -1.22 -18.57
CA PRO A 141 6.70 -1.45 -19.40
C PRO A 141 6.05 -2.80 -19.10
N VAL A 142 4.72 -2.82 -19.14
CA VAL A 142 3.87 -3.99 -18.96
C VAL A 142 3.29 -4.38 -20.31
N ALA A 143 3.58 -5.59 -20.78
CA ALA A 143 3.01 -6.13 -22.00
C ALA A 143 1.53 -6.52 -21.82
N LYS A 144 0.79 -6.65 -22.93
CA LYS A 144 -0.64 -7.03 -22.91
C LYS A 144 -0.90 -8.40 -22.26
N ASP A 145 0.08 -9.29 -22.27
CA ASP A 145 0.01 -10.60 -21.60
C ASP A 145 0.42 -10.54 -20.12
N GLY A 146 0.65 -9.34 -19.57
CA GLY A 146 1.07 -9.12 -18.19
C GLY A 146 2.57 -9.17 -17.97
N LYS A 147 3.38 -9.58 -18.95
CA LYS A 147 4.83 -9.69 -18.77
C LYS A 147 5.50 -8.33 -18.63
N LEU A 148 6.46 -8.25 -17.72
CA LEU A 148 7.32 -7.08 -17.57
C LEU A 148 8.40 -7.06 -18.66
N LYS A 149 8.68 -5.88 -19.21
CA LYS A 149 9.79 -5.64 -20.15
C LYS A 149 10.99 -5.01 -19.43
N PRO A 150 12.18 -4.92 -20.05
CA PRO A 150 13.30 -4.18 -19.45
C PRO A 150 12.93 -2.74 -19.10
N VAL A 151 13.60 -2.18 -18.08
CA VAL A 151 13.47 -0.78 -17.67
C VAL A 151 13.73 0.14 -18.86
N VAL A 152 12.85 1.14 -19.06
CA VAL A 152 12.98 2.14 -20.14
C VAL A 152 13.44 3.50 -19.62
N GLN A 153 13.20 3.79 -18.33
CA GLN A 153 13.56 5.06 -17.73
C GLN A 153 13.98 4.85 -16.27
N GLN A 154 15.02 5.57 -15.85
CA GLN A 154 15.48 5.64 -14.46
C GLN A 154 15.74 7.10 -14.08
N ALA A 155 15.32 7.49 -12.88
CA ALA A 155 15.62 8.78 -12.28
C ALA A 155 16.21 8.60 -10.88
N ARG A 156 17.20 9.42 -10.56
CA ARG A 156 17.85 9.49 -9.24
C ARG A 156 17.69 10.89 -8.68
N HIS A 157 17.65 10.97 -7.36
CA HIS A 157 17.48 12.24 -6.67
C HIS A 157 18.76 12.61 -5.93
N LYS A 158 18.87 13.90 -5.57
CA LYS A 158 19.94 14.37 -4.70
C LYS A 158 19.52 14.19 -3.24
N PRO A 159 20.33 13.53 -2.39
CA PRO A 159 20.04 13.41 -0.96
C PRO A 159 20.10 14.76 -0.24
N SER A 160 19.49 14.82 0.94
CA SER A 160 19.56 15.97 1.85
C SER A 160 20.87 15.99 2.63
N GLY A 161 21.42 14.82 2.98
CA GLY A 161 22.62 14.68 3.81
C GLY A 161 22.42 15.08 5.27
N VAL A 162 21.17 15.31 5.71
CA VAL A 162 20.85 15.81 7.06
C VAL A 162 21.15 14.75 8.12
N ASN A 163 20.67 13.52 7.91
CA ASN A 163 21.05 12.37 8.71
C ASN A 163 22.15 11.56 7.98
N PRO A 164 23.37 11.45 8.54
CA PRO A 164 24.49 10.80 7.85
C PRO A 164 24.32 9.27 7.70
N GLU A 165 23.47 8.63 8.49
CA GLU A 165 23.24 7.18 8.43
C GLU A 165 22.11 6.80 7.48
N ARG A 166 21.08 7.66 7.38
CA ARG A 166 19.81 7.35 6.69
C ARG A 166 19.53 8.23 5.48
N GLN A 167 20.32 9.27 5.24
CA GLN A 167 20.11 10.28 4.20
C GLN A 167 21.41 10.69 3.50
N ALA A 168 22.45 9.85 3.57
CA ALA A 168 23.68 10.03 2.81
C ALA A 168 23.48 9.73 1.31
N GLY A 169 22.46 8.94 0.96
CA GLY A 169 22.01 8.67 -0.41
C GLY A 169 20.52 8.96 -0.56
N ALA A 170 20.04 9.01 -1.81
CA ALA A 170 18.61 9.02 -2.09
C ALA A 170 17.98 7.70 -1.63
N HIS A 171 16.72 7.70 -1.22
CA HIS A 171 15.99 6.51 -0.83
C HIS A 171 14.52 6.64 -1.24
N VAL A 172 14.22 6.38 -2.51
CA VAL A 172 12.84 6.46 -3.03
C VAL A 172 12.02 5.33 -2.39
N HIS A 173 11.03 5.69 -1.57
CA HIS A 173 10.29 4.73 -0.77
C HIS A 173 8.87 4.48 -1.32
N SER A 174 8.25 5.44 -2.00
CA SER A 174 6.96 5.21 -2.66
C SER A 174 6.81 5.99 -3.95
N LEU A 175 6.00 5.43 -4.85
CA LEU A 175 5.63 6.00 -6.15
C LEU A 175 4.13 5.91 -6.30
N VAL A 176 3.45 7.05 -6.32
CA VAL A 176 1.98 7.11 -6.28
C VAL A 176 1.48 8.01 -7.40
N LEU A 177 0.67 7.45 -8.29
CA LEU A 177 0.04 8.21 -9.37
C LEU A 177 -1.18 8.96 -8.80
N SER A 178 -1.35 10.23 -9.17
CA SER A 178 -2.55 10.99 -8.84
C SER A 178 -3.80 10.30 -9.38
N PRO A 179 -4.98 10.48 -8.74
CA PRO A 179 -6.23 9.91 -9.22
C PRO A 179 -6.61 10.31 -10.66
N ASP A 180 -6.22 11.50 -11.10
CA ASP A 180 -6.42 11.95 -12.49
C ASP A 180 -5.47 11.28 -13.50
N GLY A 181 -4.45 10.57 -13.01
CA GLY A 181 -3.45 9.85 -13.78
C GLY A 181 -2.38 10.72 -14.41
N ARG A 182 -2.25 12.00 -14.03
CA ARG A 182 -1.37 12.96 -14.73
C ARG A 182 -0.04 13.21 -14.04
N HIS A 183 0.06 12.93 -12.74
CA HIS A 183 1.26 13.18 -11.96
C HIS A 183 1.67 11.95 -11.16
N LEU A 184 2.95 11.62 -11.17
CA LEU A 184 3.55 10.59 -10.32
C LEU A 184 4.37 11.27 -9.23
N TYR A 185 4.07 10.92 -7.98
CA TYR A 185 4.72 11.46 -6.79
C TYR A 185 5.70 10.44 -6.25
N ALA A 186 6.97 10.84 -6.10
CA ALA A 186 8.04 10.01 -5.58
C ALA A 186 8.48 10.53 -4.21
N SER A 187 8.08 9.84 -3.16
CA SER A 187 8.53 10.13 -1.79
C SER A 187 9.94 9.61 -1.62
N ASP A 188 10.89 10.50 -1.36
CA ASP A 188 12.29 10.14 -1.17
C ASP A 188 12.72 10.46 0.27
N LEU A 189 12.92 9.40 1.04
CA LEU A 189 13.32 9.46 2.44
C LEU A 189 14.70 10.14 2.58
N GLY A 190 15.62 9.81 1.67
CA GLY A 190 16.98 10.32 1.66
C GLY A 190 17.09 11.79 1.28
N ALA A 191 16.09 12.33 0.58
CA ALA A 191 16.11 13.69 0.04
C ALA A 191 15.29 14.72 0.84
N ASP A 192 14.49 14.28 1.83
CA ASP A 192 13.48 15.12 2.51
C ASP A 192 12.53 15.82 1.51
N LYS A 193 12.16 15.11 0.44
CA LYS A 193 11.35 15.65 -0.66
C LYS A 193 10.33 14.64 -1.17
N VAL A 194 9.23 15.18 -1.69
CA VAL A 194 8.39 14.49 -2.66
C VAL A 194 8.69 15.07 -4.03
N PHE A 195 9.25 14.26 -4.94
CA PHE A 195 9.46 14.66 -6.33
C PHE A 195 8.19 14.44 -7.15
N ILE A 196 7.94 15.30 -8.14
CA ILE A 196 6.71 15.30 -8.92
C ILE A 196 7.09 15.18 -10.41
N TYR A 197 6.53 14.15 -11.04
CA TYR A 197 6.70 13.88 -12.47
C TYR A 197 5.35 13.96 -13.16
N ARG A 198 5.32 14.51 -14.38
CA ARG A 198 4.17 14.41 -15.28
C ARG A 198 4.19 13.05 -15.99
N TYR A 199 3.01 12.46 -16.13
CA TYR A 199 2.76 11.28 -16.94
C TYR A 199 1.65 11.62 -17.95
N ASP A 200 1.95 11.50 -19.23
CA ASP A 200 0.97 11.71 -20.31
C ASP A 200 0.76 10.46 -21.18
N GLY A 201 1.53 9.38 -20.92
CA GLY A 201 1.49 8.15 -21.70
C GLY A 201 1.90 8.32 -23.17
N ALA A 202 2.44 9.46 -23.59
CA ALA A 202 2.75 9.71 -24.99
C ALA A 202 4.02 8.96 -25.43
N SER A 203 5.02 8.89 -24.54
CA SER A 203 6.32 8.27 -24.82
C SER A 203 6.40 6.84 -24.28
N ALA A 204 6.82 5.89 -25.14
CA ALA A 204 7.06 4.51 -24.74
C ALA A 204 8.38 4.34 -23.97
N ASP A 205 9.40 5.15 -24.31
CA ASP A 205 10.76 5.00 -23.80
C ASP A 205 11.11 6.01 -22.69
N HIS A 206 10.35 7.11 -22.58
CA HIS A 206 10.55 8.13 -21.55
C HIS A 206 9.19 8.70 -21.07
N PRO A 207 8.36 7.87 -20.41
CA PRO A 207 6.98 8.23 -20.05
C PRO A 207 6.86 9.31 -18.97
N LEU A 208 7.92 9.61 -18.21
CA LEU A 208 7.90 10.59 -17.14
C LEU A 208 8.75 11.80 -17.47
N THR A 209 8.26 13.00 -17.15
CA THR A 209 9.04 14.25 -17.21
C THR A 209 8.89 15.02 -15.91
N PRO A 210 9.89 15.77 -15.43
CA PRO A 210 9.72 16.58 -14.21
C PRO A 210 8.55 17.57 -14.34
N ALA A 211 7.74 17.69 -13.29
CA ALA A 211 6.69 18.72 -13.21
C ALA A 211 7.27 20.11 -12.88
N ILE A 212 6.41 21.13 -12.87
CA ILE A 212 6.77 22.48 -12.42
C ILE A 212 5.74 22.89 -11.35
N PRO A 213 6.14 22.97 -10.06
CA PRO A 213 7.45 22.64 -9.52
C PRO A 213 7.78 21.14 -9.58
N ALA A 214 9.07 20.78 -9.63
CA ALA A 214 9.51 19.39 -9.75
C ALA A 214 9.56 18.63 -8.41
N SER A 215 9.38 19.33 -7.29
CA SER A 215 9.38 18.72 -5.96
C SER A 215 8.79 19.63 -4.90
N VAL A 216 8.32 19.03 -3.80
CA VAL A 216 7.95 19.69 -2.54
C VAL A 216 8.99 19.32 -1.48
N ALA A 217 9.50 20.32 -0.77
CA ALA A 217 10.45 20.12 0.33
C ALA A 217 9.71 19.89 1.65
N LEU A 218 10.25 18.98 2.47
CA LEU A 218 9.77 18.64 3.80
C LEU A 218 10.78 19.09 4.85
N PRO A 219 10.43 19.08 6.16
CA PRO A 219 11.39 19.41 7.21
C PRO A 219 12.69 18.58 7.08
N PRO A 220 13.87 19.18 7.27
CA PRO A 220 15.14 18.46 7.25
C PRO A 220 15.15 17.28 8.23
N GLY A 221 15.55 16.09 7.78
CA GLY A 221 15.60 14.88 8.59
C GLY A 221 14.23 14.22 8.86
N SER A 222 13.20 14.56 8.09
CA SER A 222 11.85 14.02 8.25
C SER A 222 11.66 12.66 7.60
N GLY A 223 12.31 12.42 6.46
CA GLY A 223 12.24 11.15 5.74
C GLY A 223 10.85 10.79 5.20
N PRO A 224 10.36 11.44 4.12
CA PRO A 224 9.12 11.09 3.43
C PRO A 224 9.05 9.61 3.03
N ARG A 225 7.94 8.93 3.35
CA ARG A 225 7.80 7.48 3.17
C ARG A 225 6.66 7.11 2.22
N HIS A 226 5.43 6.93 2.72
CA HIS A 226 4.27 6.56 1.92
C HIS A 226 3.34 7.76 1.73
N LEU A 227 2.80 7.91 0.53
CA LEU A 227 1.81 8.94 0.19
C LEU A 227 0.49 8.27 -0.22
N LEU A 228 -0.64 8.87 0.09
CA LEU A 228 -1.94 8.47 -0.46
C LEU A 228 -2.77 9.70 -0.82
N PHE A 229 -3.66 9.56 -1.79
CA PHE A 229 -4.66 10.58 -2.12
C PHE A 229 -6.03 10.19 -1.56
N ASP A 230 -6.85 11.18 -1.25
CA ASP A 230 -8.28 10.94 -1.13
C ASP A 230 -8.89 10.53 -2.48
N ALA A 231 -10.10 9.99 -2.47
CA ALA A 231 -10.75 9.47 -3.67
C ALA A 231 -10.96 10.54 -4.77
N LYS A 232 -11.02 11.83 -4.40
CA LYS A 232 -11.22 12.95 -5.33
C LYS A 232 -9.89 13.52 -5.85
N GLY A 233 -8.77 13.13 -5.26
CA GLY A 233 -7.44 13.71 -5.51
C GLY A 233 -7.33 15.17 -5.05
N GLN A 234 -8.17 15.61 -4.12
CA GLN A 234 -8.14 17.00 -3.60
C GLN A 234 -7.16 17.15 -2.46
N HIS A 235 -7.01 16.11 -1.65
CA HIS A 235 -6.05 16.07 -0.55
C HIS A 235 -5.10 14.88 -0.71
N ALA A 236 -3.89 15.06 -0.20
CA ALA A 236 -2.92 13.99 -0.06
C ALA A 236 -2.42 13.89 1.38
N TYR A 237 -2.09 12.68 1.81
CA TYR A 237 -1.53 12.38 3.12
C TYR A 237 -0.18 11.72 2.95
N LEU A 238 0.81 12.11 3.75
CA LEU A 238 2.18 11.62 3.66
C LEU A 238 2.69 11.23 5.05
N THR A 239 3.30 10.05 5.17
CA THR A 239 4.07 9.69 6.36
C THR A 239 5.51 10.21 6.26
N LEU A 240 6.00 10.76 7.37
CA LEU A 240 7.40 11.13 7.57
C LEU A 240 8.00 10.10 8.55
N GLU A 241 8.79 9.15 8.03
CA GLU A 241 9.28 8.00 8.78
C GLU A 241 10.08 8.42 10.01
N MET A 242 11.07 9.29 9.78
CA MET A 242 12.12 9.58 10.77
C MET A 242 11.64 10.54 11.86
N SER A 243 10.70 11.43 11.54
CA SER A 243 10.07 12.32 12.52
C SER A 243 8.82 11.73 13.18
N ALA A 244 8.29 10.63 12.65
CA ALA A 244 7.02 10.02 13.05
C ALA A 244 5.85 11.00 13.01
N GLU A 245 5.64 11.59 11.84
CA GLU A 245 4.56 12.54 11.58
C GLU A 245 3.71 12.10 10.39
N VAL A 246 2.48 12.62 10.34
CA VAL A 246 1.63 12.60 9.15
C VAL A 246 1.38 14.04 8.69
N VAL A 247 1.52 14.25 7.38
CA VAL A 247 1.30 15.55 6.72
C VAL A 247 0.05 15.49 5.87
N VAL A 248 -0.75 16.55 5.90
CA VAL A 248 -1.91 16.78 5.02
C VAL A 248 -1.55 17.87 4.01
N PHE A 249 -1.86 17.61 2.75
CA PHE A 249 -1.66 18.54 1.65
C PHE A 249 -2.98 18.85 0.95
N ASP A 250 -3.16 20.10 0.53
CA ASP A 250 -4.05 20.43 -0.59
C ASP A 250 -3.31 20.11 -1.90
N VAL A 251 -4.02 19.54 -2.87
CA VAL A 251 -3.50 19.30 -4.21
C VAL A 251 -3.95 20.42 -5.15
N GLN A 252 -3.00 21.19 -5.66
CA GLN A 252 -3.25 22.37 -6.51
C GLN A 252 -2.47 22.22 -7.82
N ASP A 253 -3.18 21.92 -8.92
CA ASP A 253 -2.61 21.73 -10.26
C ASP A 253 -1.40 20.75 -10.28
N GLY A 254 -1.49 19.68 -9.50
CA GLY A 254 -0.43 18.68 -9.35
C GLY A 254 0.65 19.03 -8.31
N ASN A 255 0.67 20.24 -7.78
CA ASN A 255 1.53 20.60 -6.64
C ASN A 255 0.90 20.20 -5.29
N LEU A 256 1.74 19.92 -4.28
CA LEU A 256 1.30 19.66 -2.92
C LEU A 256 1.55 20.89 -2.04
N VAL A 257 0.51 21.41 -1.40
CA VAL A 257 0.60 22.56 -0.49
C VAL A 257 0.30 22.10 0.92
N GLU A 258 1.29 22.15 1.81
CA GLU A 258 1.15 21.67 3.19
C GLU A 258 0.08 22.46 3.93
N ARG A 259 -0.82 21.74 4.61
CA ARG A 259 -1.93 22.31 5.39
C ARG A 259 -1.83 22.00 6.86
N GLN A 260 -1.39 20.79 7.17
CA GLN A 260 -1.32 20.30 8.53
C GLN A 260 -0.19 19.29 8.65
N ARG A 261 0.46 19.25 9.80
CA ARG A 261 1.39 18.19 10.18
C ARG A 261 1.15 17.83 11.64
N LEU A 262 1.02 16.53 11.93
CA LEU A 262 0.71 16.03 13.26
C LEU A 262 1.70 14.93 13.67
N PRO A 263 2.12 14.88 14.95
CA PRO A 263 2.93 13.78 15.46
C PRO A 263 2.08 12.51 15.61
N LEU A 264 2.66 11.37 15.24
CA LEU A 264 2.05 10.05 15.45
C LEU A 264 2.21 9.58 16.89
N THR A 265 3.28 9.98 17.56
CA THR A 265 3.57 9.59 18.94
C THR A 265 3.87 10.82 19.81
N GLU A 266 3.53 10.73 21.09
CA GLU A 266 3.93 11.71 22.11
C GLU A 266 5.32 11.40 22.69
N ARG A 267 5.90 10.26 22.31
CA ARG A 267 7.21 9.82 22.75
C ARG A 267 8.32 10.58 22.02
N HIS A 268 9.33 11.01 22.76
CA HIS A 268 10.40 11.86 22.21
C HIS A 268 11.61 11.04 21.73
N GLU A 269 11.80 9.84 22.26
CA GLU A 269 12.92 8.98 21.90
C GLU A 269 12.89 8.57 20.43
N ALA A 270 14.06 8.58 19.77
CA ALA A 270 14.18 8.22 18.36
C ALA A 270 13.70 6.79 18.09
N ALA A 271 13.86 5.87 19.05
CA ALA A 271 13.42 4.48 18.92
C ALA A 271 11.89 4.32 18.80
N ALA A 272 11.10 5.32 19.22
CA ALA A 272 9.64 5.31 19.10
C ALA A 272 9.15 5.94 17.78
N LYS A 273 10.07 6.43 16.94
CA LYS A 273 9.74 7.19 15.72
C LYS A 273 10.09 6.40 14.47
N ALA A 274 9.08 5.82 13.84
CA ALA A 274 9.25 5.11 12.58
C ALA A 274 7.89 4.99 11.87
N ALA A 275 7.35 6.10 11.37
CA ALA A 275 6.10 6.08 10.61
C ALA A 275 6.19 5.07 9.46
N GLY A 276 5.10 4.35 9.22
CA GLY A 276 5.03 3.27 8.26
C GLY A 276 3.99 3.54 7.20
N ALA A 277 3.02 2.63 7.12
CA ALA A 277 1.91 2.65 6.19
C ALA A 277 0.84 3.65 6.61
N LEU A 278 0.01 4.07 5.66
CA LEU A 278 -1.19 4.84 5.89
C LEU A 278 -2.27 4.42 4.91
N HIS A 279 -3.53 4.35 5.38
CA HIS A 279 -4.69 3.98 4.55
C HIS A 279 -5.92 4.73 5.05
N LEU A 280 -6.80 5.09 4.11
CA LEU A 280 -8.12 5.63 4.40
C LEU A 280 -9.14 4.51 4.52
N SER A 281 -10.17 4.71 5.34
CA SER A 281 -11.40 3.92 5.23
C SER A 281 -12.06 4.12 3.88
N ALA A 282 -12.86 3.13 3.44
CA ALA A 282 -13.50 3.16 2.12
C ALA A 282 -14.37 4.41 1.89
N ASP A 283 -14.95 4.96 2.97
CA ASP A 283 -15.76 6.19 2.96
C ASP A 283 -14.94 7.49 3.09
N GLY A 284 -13.62 7.39 3.22
CA GLY A 284 -12.70 8.51 3.39
C GLY A 284 -12.83 9.28 4.70
N ARG A 285 -13.63 8.80 5.68
CA ARG A 285 -13.88 9.51 6.94
C ARG A 285 -12.78 9.33 7.98
N PHE A 286 -11.93 8.31 7.84
CA PHE A 286 -10.90 7.98 8.81
C PHE A 286 -9.58 7.65 8.12
N LEU A 287 -8.49 8.14 8.70
CA LEU A 287 -7.12 7.81 8.29
C LEU A 287 -6.46 6.99 9.40
N TYR A 288 -5.81 5.91 9.01
CA TYR A 288 -5.02 5.04 9.85
C TYR A 288 -3.56 5.19 9.46
N VAL A 289 -2.66 5.22 10.43
CA VAL A 289 -1.22 5.33 10.20
C VAL A 289 -0.47 4.39 11.13
N SER A 290 0.42 3.55 10.60
CA SER A 290 1.27 2.71 11.46
C SER A 290 2.49 3.49 11.94
N ASN A 291 2.89 3.27 13.19
CA ASN A 291 4.16 3.72 13.75
C ASN A 291 4.90 2.52 14.35
N ARG A 292 6.10 2.27 13.83
CA ARG A 292 6.95 1.14 14.23
C ARG A 292 7.89 1.55 15.38
N GLY A 293 8.95 0.79 15.59
CA GLY A 293 9.91 1.05 16.66
C GLY A 293 9.35 0.57 18.01
N THR A 294 9.65 1.26 19.09
CA THR A 294 9.14 0.90 20.42
C THR A 294 7.68 1.32 20.65
N ALA A 295 7.08 2.07 19.71
CA ALA A 295 5.68 2.48 19.78
C ALA A 295 4.73 1.34 19.35
N ASN A 296 4.99 0.72 18.20
CA ASN A 296 4.24 -0.41 17.64
C ASN A 296 2.71 -0.23 17.76
N GLU A 297 2.21 0.80 17.07
CA GLU A 297 0.81 1.24 17.16
C GLU A 297 0.21 1.60 15.77
N ILE A 298 -1.11 1.50 15.67
CA ILE A 298 -1.90 2.21 14.65
C ILE A 298 -2.47 3.47 15.30
N VAL A 299 -2.22 4.61 14.67
CA VAL A 299 -2.77 5.92 15.03
C VAL A 299 -3.97 6.20 14.13
N VAL A 300 -5.10 6.56 14.74
CA VAL A 300 -6.38 6.76 14.08
C VAL A 300 -6.76 8.23 14.12
N PHE A 301 -7.16 8.77 12.98
CA PHE A 301 -7.65 10.13 12.81
C PHE A 301 -9.02 10.14 12.14
N SER A 302 -9.90 11.09 12.50
CA SER A 302 -11.02 11.47 11.63
C SER A 302 -10.55 12.49 10.60
N VAL A 303 -11.14 12.42 9.41
CA VAL A 303 -10.85 13.31 8.28
C VAL A 303 -11.96 14.34 8.10
N GLY A 304 -11.57 15.62 8.04
CA GLY A 304 -12.45 16.74 7.74
C GLY A 304 -13.01 16.62 6.32
N LYS A 305 -14.35 16.62 6.19
CA LYS A 305 -15.03 16.40 4.90
C LYS A 305 -14.73 17.45 3.82
N GLN A 306 -14.31 18.66 4.22
CA GLN A 306 -14.14 19.80 3.32
C GLN A 306 -12.67 20.11 3.04
N ASP A 307 -11.81 19.94 4.04
CA ASP A 307 -10.43 20.42 4.06
C ASP A 307 -9.40 19.30 4.29
N GLY A 308 -9.86 18.05 4.39
CA GLY A 308 -9.01 16.88 4.58
C GLY A 308 -8.29 16.84 5.93
N GLN A 309 -8.51 17.80 6.83
CA GLN A 309 -7.74 17.93 8.07
C GLN A 309 -7.99 16.75 9.00
N LEU A 310 -6.92 16.35 9.69
CA LEU A 310 -6.91 15.23 10.61
C LEU A 310 -7.19 15.69 12.03
N THR A 311 -8.07 14.97 12.72
CA THR A 311 -8.25 15.09 14.17
C THR A 311 -7.97 13.74 14.82
N PHE A 312 -7.04 13.72 15.78
CA PHE A 312 -6.64 12.51 16.49
C PHE A 312 -7.83 11.87 17.23
N LEU A 313 -7.95 10.55 17.14
CA LEU A 313 -9.00 9.77 17.81
C LEU A 313 -8.46 8.72 18.77
N GLN A 314 -7.41 7.99 18.37
CA GLN A 314 -6.93 6.83 19.11
C GLN A 314 -5.49 6.46 18.72
N ARG A 315 -4.72 5.97 19.69
CA ARG A 315 -3.55 5.12 19.45
C ARG A 315 -3.88 3.72 19.92
N ARG A 316 -3.62 2.71 19.10
CA ARG A 316 -3.93 1.31 19.39
C ARG A 316 -2.69 0.46 19.17
N SER A 317 -2.26 -0.27 20.21
CA SER A 317 -1.20 -1.27 20.07
C SER A 317 -1.53 -2.26 18.96
N VAL A 318 -0.53 -2.66 18.18
CA VAL A 318 -0.65 -3.69 17.14
C VAL A 318 -0.48 -5.11 17.68
N GLU A 319 -0.24 -5.25 18.99
CA GLU A 319 -0.04 -6.52 19.69
C GLU A 319 1.06 -7.39 19.07
N GLY A 320 2.05 -6.74 18.46
CA GLY A 320 3.20 -7.34 17.79
C GLY A 320 4.34 -6.33 17.61
N ASP A 321 5.29 -6.68 16.75
CA ASP A 321 6.47 -5.85 16.46
C ASP A 321 6.61 -5.55 14.97
N HIS A 322 6.92 -4.29 14.67
CA HIS A 322 7.17 -3.75 13.35
C HIS A 322 5.95 -3.88 12.41
N PRO A 323 4.85 -3.14 12.66
CA PRO A 323 3.69 -3.08 11.78
C PRO A 323 4.06 -2.43 10.44
N ARG A 324 4.55 -3.25 9.51
CA ARG A 324 5.14 -2.81 8.23
C ARG A 324 4.06 -2.30 7.28
N GLU A 325 2.93 -3.01 7.26
CA GLU A 325 1.73 -2.69 6.50
C GLU A 325 0.47 -3.10 7.25
N PHE A 326 -0.67 -2.61 6.79
CA PHE A 326 -1.98 -3.06 7.21
C PHE A 326 -3.00 -2.88 6.09
N ALA A 327 -4.14 -3.56 6.17
CA ALA A 327 -5.24 -3.39 5.23
C ALA A 327 -6.57 -3.31 5.97
N LEU A 328 -7.48 -2.48 5.49
CA LEU A 328 -8.89 -2.60 5.84
C LEU A 328 -9.51 -3.67 4.94
N ASP A 329 -10.38 -4.51 5.51
CA ASP A 329 -11.10 -5.51 4.74
C ASP A 329 -12.16 -4.86 3.84
N PRO A 330 -12.66 -5.54 2.79
CA PRO A 330 -13.63 -4.96 1.86
C PRO A 330 -14.95 -4.51 2.52
N SER A 331 -15.32 -5.12 3.65
CA SER A 331 -16.51 -4.70 4.42
C SER A 331 -16.24 -3.50 5.32
N ASP A 332 -14.98 -3.07 5.45
CA ASP A 332 -14.49 -1.98 6.28
C ASP A 332 -14.76 -2.21 7.78
N ASN A 333 -14.99 -3.45 8.22
CA ASN A 333 -15.29 -3.81 9.61
C ASN A 333 -14.07 -4.35 10.38
N PHE A 334 -12.96 -4.61 9.69
CA PHE A 334 -11.74 -5.16 10.24
C PHE A 334 -10.52 -4.46 9.66
N LEU A 335 -9.47 -4.37 10.49
CA LEU A 335 -8.15 -3.92 10.09
C LEU A 335 -7.16 -5.03 10.40
N LEU A 336 -6.42 -5.46 9.38
CA LEU A 336 -5.42 -6.52 9.46
C LEU A 336 -4.03 -5.89 9.48
N VAL A 337 -3.22 -6.16 10.50
CA VAL A 337 -1.87 -5.59 10.66
C VAL A 337 -0.81 -6.66 10.40
N ALA A 338 0.07 -6.41 9.43
CA ALA A 338 1.24 -7.23 9.15
C ALA A 338 2.40 -6.84 10.08
N ASN A 339 2.56 -7.56 11.19
CA ASN A 339 3.64 -7.35 12.16
C ASN A 339 4.85 -8.19 11.77
N GLN A 340 5.74 -7.57 10.97
CA GLN A 340 6.85 -8.23 10.30
C GLN A 340 7.79 -8.96 11.28
N LYS A 341 8.24 -8.28 12.35
CA LYS A 341 9.29 -8.81 13.23
C LYS A 341 8.78 -9.83 14.23
N SER A 342 7.48 -9.80 14.55
CA SER A 342 6.83 -10.80 15.39
C SER A 342 6.22 -11.96 14.62
N ASN A 343 6.38 -12.02 13.28
CA ASN A 343 5.89 -13.12 12.43
C ASN A 343 4.40 -13.42 12.63
N GLN A 344 3.57 -12.39 12.55
CA GLN A 344 2.12 -12.55 12.70
C GLN A 344 1.32 -11.48 11.95
N ILE A 345 0.10 -11.85 11.57
CA ILE A 345 -0.96 -10.91 11.18
C ILE A 345 -1.96 -10.84 12.32
N VAL A 346 -2.24 -9.63 12.81
CA VAL A 346 -3.25 -9.37 13.84
C VAL A 346 -4.48 -8.75 13.19
N VAL A 347 -5.65 -9.36 13.38
CA VAL A 347 -6.93 -8.85 12.88
C VAL A 347 -7.67 -8.16 14.02
N ILE A 348 -8.03 -6.90 13.81
CA ILE A 348 -8.64 -6.04 14.82
C ILE A 348 -10.02 -5.59 14.31
N ARG A 349 -11.05 -5.68 15.16
CA ARG A 349 -12.38 -5.15 14.82
C ARG A 349 -12.33 -3.63 14.74
N ARG A 350 -12.98 -3.08 13.72
CA ARG A 350 -13.17 -1.65 13.51
C ARG A 350 -14.64 -1.30 13.72
N ASP A 351 -14.91 -0.20 14.42
CA ASP A 351 -16.24 0.43 14.37
C ASP A 351 -16.30 1.43 13.20
N PRO A 352 -17.04 1.15 12.12
CA PRO A 352 -17.12 2.04 10.97
C PRO A 352 -17.77 3.39 11.26
N ARG A 353 -18.51 3.53 12.37
CA ARG A 353 -19.16 4.80 12.72
C ARG A 353 -18.19 5.77 13.36
N SER A 354 -17.39 5.29 14.31
CA SER A 354 -16.41 6.11 15.06
C SER A 354 -14.99 6.04 14.52
N GLY A 355 -14.69 5.07 13.65
CA GLY A 355 -13.36 4.78 13.11
C GLY A 355 -12.42 4.08 14.10
N LYS A 356 -12.84 3.88 15.36
CA LYS A 356 -11.98 3.30 16.40
C LYS A 356 -11.70 1.82 16.14
N LEU A 357 -10.51 1.40 16.54
CA LEU A 357 -10.05 0.03 16.57
C LEU A 357 -10.34 -0.56 17.96
N LEU A 358 -11.01 -1.71 17.99
CA LEU A 358 -11.56 -2.33 19.19
C LEU A 358 -10.70 -3.53 19.63
N GLU A 359 -11.33 -4.66 19.90
CA GLU A 359 -10.69 -5.91 20.27
C GLU A 359 -10.00 -6.59 19.08
N THR A 360 -8.92 -7.31 19.39
CA THR A 360 -8.31 -8.28 18.48
C THR A 360 -9.24 -9.47 18.33
N VAL A 361 -9.57 -9.84 17.08
CA VAL A 361 -10.42 -11.00 16.77
C VAL A 361 -9.63 -12.23 16.37
N GLN A 362 -8.39 -12.05 15.89
CA GLN A 362 -7.49 -13.14 15.54
C GLN A 362 -6.02 -12.68 15.56
N THR A 363 -5.12 -13.59 15.93
CA THR A 363 -3.69 -13.51 15.63
C THR A 363 -3.29 -14.74 14.82
N LEU A 364 -2.90 -14.54 13.56
CA LEU A 364 -2.45 -15.59 12.66
C LEU A 364 -0.92 -15.59 12.60
N LYS A 365 -0.29 -16.75 12.75
CA LYS A 365 1.15 -16.90 12.49
C LYS A 365 1.43 -16.80 11.00
N GLN A 366 2.33 -15.88 10.62
CA GLN A 366 2.76 -15.67 9.25
C GLN A 366 4.19 -15.16 9.29
N ASP A 367 5.12 -15.78 8.58
CA ASP A 367 6.52 -15.36 8.64
C ASP A 367 6.74 -14.07 7.85
N ALA A 368 7.37 -13.09 8.51
CA ALA A 368 7.75 -11.76 8.03
C ALA A 368 6.78 -11.09 7.03
N PRO A 369 5.47 -10.95 7.37
CA PRO A 369 4.50 -10.32 6.48
C PRO A 369 4.85 -8.84 6.29
N SER A 370 4.71 -8.35 5.06
CA SER A 370 5.12 -7.00 4.69
C SER A 370 4.11 -6.24 3.82
N ASP A 371 3.13 -6.93 3.23
CA ASP A 371 2.02 -6.31 2.50
C ASP A 371 0.76 -7.19 2.56
N LEU A 372 -0.41 -6.55 2.48
CA LEU A 372 -1.73 -7.18 2.53
C LEU A 372 -2.60 -6.58 1.42
N LYS A 373 -3.21 -7.43 0.59
CA LYS A 373 -4.11 -7.01 -0.50
C LYS A 373 -5.31 -7.92 -0.61
N PHE A 374 -6.51 -7.37 -0.68
CA PHE A 374 -7.71 -8.16 -0.96
C PHE A 374 -7.94 -8.29 -2.47
N ILE A 375 -8.42 -9.46 -2.89
CA ILE A 375 -8.94 -9.74 -4.23
C ILE A 375 -10.44 -9.98 -4.09
N GLU A 376 -11.21 -9.39 -5.00
CA GLU A 376 -12.68 -9.47 -5.08
C GLU A 376 -13.15 -10.45 -6.16
#